data_AF-A0A7X7MSX7-F1
#
_entry.id   AF-A0A7X7MSX7-F1
#
_cell.length_a   1.000
_cell.length_b   1.000
_cell.length_c   1.000
_cell.angle_alpha   90.00
_cell.angle_beta   90.00
_cell.angle_gamma   90.00
#
_symmetry.space_group_name_H-M   'P 1'
#
loop_
_entity.id
_entity.type
_entity.pdbx_description
1 polymer ?
#
loop_
_entity_poly.entity_id
_entity_poly.type
_entity_poly.pdbx_seq_one_letter_code
_entity_poly.pdbx_strand_id
1 'polypeptide(L)'
;ATGDTRTITCKQLVDCTGNGTAAALAGFERLREKERQPGTFVYRIRPNADLSKFDAKELQARFEAAVKDGRLQRNDCRGSLLHYLQSGGNTANYVEGADNSTADARTETNLRGRAAALRMFRFLKDIPGLEKVRLESLSPEVGVRETYRVRGEYLITHEDYTSGRRWDDSVCYAFYPIDLHDKTSGVHPAHLQEGVVATVPLRALIPKGSRNLLVAGRCLSSDRLANSALRVQATCMATGQAAGAAAALAAQRGETPGQVPIAGLKALLTAHGAIVPD
;
A
#
# COMPACT_ATOMS: atom_id res chain seq x y z
N ALA A 1 12.44 -28.16 -0.02
CA ALA A 1 11.47 -27.89 -1.10
C ALA A 1 12.13 -28.23 -2.42
N THR A 2 11.64 -29.25 -3.12
CA THR A 2 12.08 -29.58 -4.48
C THR A 2 11.42 -28.57 -5.42
N GLY A 3 12.16 -27.54 -5.82
CA GLY A 3 11.66 -26.54 -6.76
C GLY A 3 11.97 -26.98 -8.19
N ASP A 4 10.95 -27.12 -9.03
CA ASP A 4 11.15 -27.27 -10.47
C ASP A 4 11.58 -25.94 -11.06
N THR A 5 12.75 -25.90 -11.69
CA THR A 5 13.21 -24.74 -12.45
C THR A 5 12.42 -24.65 -13.74
N ARG A 6 11.77 -23.51 -13.98
CA ARG A 6 11.09 -23.20 -15.25
C ARG A 6 11.74 -21.99 -15.89
N THR A 7 12.03 -22.10 -17.18
CA THR A 7 12.51 -20.98 -18.00
C THR A 7 11.33 -20.34 -18.73
N ILE A 8 11.12 -19.04 -18.53
CA ILE A 8 10.12 -18.25 -19.24
C ILE A 8 10.86 -17.15 -20.00
N THR A 9 10.61 -17.03 -21.30
CA THR A 9 11.17 -15.97 -22.16
C THR A 9 10.08 -15.01 -22.58
N CYS A 10 10.33 -13.71 -22.48
CA CYS A 10 9.39 -12.66 -22.88
C CYS A 10 10.12 -11.50 -23.57
N LYS A 11 9.41 -10.81 -24.47
CA LYS A 11 9.92 -9.57 -25.10
C LYS A 11 9.96 -8.40 -24.11
N GLN A 12 9.01 -8.37 -23.17
CA GLN A 12 8.80 -7.31 -22.20
C GLN A 12 8.38 -7.94 -20.86
N LEU A 13 8.85 -7.37 -19.75
CA LEU A 13 8.52 -7.79 -18.39
C LEU A 13 7.93 -6.61 -17.60
N VAL A 14 6.85 -6.84 -16.85
CA VAL A 14 6.29 -5.83 -15.94
C VAL A 14 6.38 -6.36 -14.51
N ASP A 15 7.16 -5.70 -13.67
CA ASP A 15 7.30 -6.02 -12.25
C ASP A 15 6.20 -5.34 -11.43
N CYS A 16 5.18 -6.12 -11.09
CA CYS A 16 4.08 -5.72 -10.21
C CYS A 16 4.21 -6.32 -8.79
N THR A 17 5.42 -6.71 -8.36
CA THR A 17 5.61 -7.38 -7.06
C THR A 17 5.42 -6.44 -5.86
N GLY A 18 5.32 -5.13 -6.10
CA GLY A 18 5.25 -4.09 -5.07
C GLY A 18 6.55 -3.89 -4.31
N ASN A 19 7.59 -4.68 -4.59
CA ASN A 19 8.94 -4.59 -3.99
C ASN A 19 10.04 -4.35 -5.03
N GLY A 20 9.68 -4.29 -6.32
CA GLY A 20 10.65 -4.25 -7.42
C GLY A 20 11.55 -5.48 -7.44
N THR A 21 11.02 -6.68 -7.13
CA THR A 21 11.82 -7.90 -6.97
C THR A 21 12.46 -8.35 -8.27
N ALA A 22 11.72 -8.33 -9.38
CA ALA A 22 12.26 -8.68 -10.69
C ALA A 22 13.25 -7.60 -11.17
N ALA A 23 12.96 -6.32 -10.91
CA ALA A 23 13.90 -5.23 -11.18
C ALA A 23 15.23 -5.42 -10.41
N ALA A 24 15.16 -5.79 -9.13
CA ALA A 24 16.35 -6.05 -8.31
C ALA A 24 17.16 -7.25 -8.82
N LEU A 25 16.48 -8.35 -9.19
CA LEU A 25 17.13 -9.54 -9.75
C LEU A 25 17.81 -9.23 -11.08
N ALA A 26 17.29 -8.29 -11.86
CA ALA A 26 17.89 -7.79 -13.09
C ALA A 26 18.98 -6.72 -12.86
N GLY A 27 19.31 -6.39 -11.61
CA GLY A 27 20.38 -5.45 -11.26
C GLY A 27 19.98 -3.97 -11.24
N PHE A 28 18.69 -3.63 -11.33
CA PHE A 28 18.24 -2.25 -11.24
C PHE A 28 18.22 -1.75 -9.79
N GLU A 29 18.55 -0.46 -9.61
CA GLU A 29 18.59 0.18 -8.30
C GLU A 29 17.20 0.25 -7.66
N ARG A 30 17.14 -0.07 -6.36
CA ARG A 30 15.97 0.14 -5.52
C ARG A 30 16.25 1.18 -4.43
N LEU A 31 15.23 1.98 -4.16
CA LEU A 31 15.19 2.99 -3.12
C LEU A 31 14.43 2.44 -1.91
N ARG A 32 14.96 2.68 -0.71
CA ARG A 32 14.31 2.32 0.55
C ARG A 32 14.75 3.28 1.64
N GLU A 33 13.80 3.69 2.46
CA GLU A 33 14.05 4.56 3.60
C GLU A 33 14.56 3.76 4.80
N LYS A 34 15.28 4.43 5.69
CA LYS A 34 15.74 3.83 6.96
C LYS A 34 14.56 3.36 7.81
N GLU A 35 13.47 4.13 7.80
CA GLU A 35 12.26 3.85 8.54
C GLU A 35 11.12 3.46 7.60
N ARG A 36 10.24 2.57 8.06
CA ARG A 36 9.06 2.14 7.33
C ARG A 36 7.81 2.56 8.07
N GLN A 37 6.78 2.88 7.30
CA GLN A 37 5.43 3.04 7.82
C GLN A 37 4.94 1.72 8.44
N PRO A 38 4.16 1.77 9.53
CA PRO A 38 3.53 0.59 10.10
C PRO A 38 2.58 -0.04 9.07
N GLY A 39 2.42 -1.36 9.14
CA GLY A 39 1.39 -2.08 8.40
C GLY A 39 0.05 -2.06 9.14
N THR A 40 -1.00 -2.54 8.48
CA THR A 40 -2.31 -2.75 9.12
C THR A 40 -2.77 -4.16 8.83
N PHE A 41 -3.17 -4.90 9.86
CA PHE A 41 -3.80 -6.21 9.66
C PHE A 41 -5.31 -6.00 9.67
N VAL A 42 -5.96 -6.10 8.51
CA VAL A 42 -7.37 -5.73 8.42
C VAL A 42 -8.22 -6.85 9.00
N TYR A 43 -9.03 -6.54 10.01
CA TYR A 43 -10.00 -7.43 10.62
C TYR A 43 -11.21 -6.64 11.11
N ARG A 44 -12.28 -7.37 11.42
CA ARG A 44 -13.47 -6.82 12.07
C ARG A 44 -13.96 -7.70 13.21
N ILE A 45 -14.03 -7.13 14.41
CA ILE A 45 -14.61 -7.78 15.59
C ILE A 45 -15.92 -7.06 15.94
N ARG A 46 -17.05 -7.65 15.57
CA ARG A 46 -18.36 -7.08 15.85
C ARG A 46 -18.62 -7.11 17.37
N PRO A 47 -19.03 -5.99 17.99
CA PRO A 47 -19.29 -5.94 19.42
C PRO A 47 -20.50 -6.79 19.84
N ASN A 48 -21.56 -6.81 19.01
CA ASN A 48 -22.84 -7.48 19.31
C ASN A 48 -23.41 -7.15 20.70
N ALA A 49 -23.30 -5.88 21.08
CA ALA A 49 -23.71 -5.36 22.37
C ALA A 49 -24.33 -3.97 22.22
N ASP A 50 -25.12 -3.57 23.21
CA ASP A 50 -25.61 -2.20 23.33
C ASP A 50 -24.50 -1.30 23.87
N LEU A 51 -23.85 -0.57 22.96
CA LEU A 51 -22.68 0.25 23.28
C LEU A 51 -23.01 1.49 24.14
N SER A 52 -24.28 1.87 24.28
CA SER A 52 -24.71 3.01 25.11
C SER A 52 -24.49 2.77 26.60
N LYS A 53 -24.32 1.50 27.01
CA LYS A 53 -24.14 1.08 28.40
C LYS A 53 -22.69 1.13 28.88
N PHE A 54 -21.75 1.46 28.01
CA PHE A 54 -20.32 1.44 28.34
C PHE A 54 -19.79 2.84 28.61
N ASP A 55 -19.05 2.97 29.70
CA ASP A 55 -18.29 4.19 29.99
C ASP A 55 -16.95 4.18 29.23
N ALA A 56 -16.66 5.29 28.54
CA ALA A 56 -15.47 5.41 27.71
C ALA A 56 -14.18 5.38 28.54
N LYS A 57 -14.16 5.98 29.73
CA LYS A 57 -12.98 6.04 30.60
C LYS A 57 -12.71 4.66 31.21
N GLU A 58 -13.75 3.95 31.62
CA GLU A 58 -13.63 2.59 32.15
C GLU A 58 -13.08 1.63 31.09
N LEU A 59 -13.65 1.65 29.87
CA LEU A 59 -13.16 0.84 28.75
C LEU A 59 -11.68 1.14 28.44
N GLN A 60 -11.32 2.42 28.42
CA GLN A 60 -9.95 2.82 28.16
C GLN A 60 -8.99 2.40 29.28
N ALA A 61 -9.39 2.53 30.55
CA ALA A 61 -8.60 2.08 31.70
C ALA A 61 -8.38 0.55 31.68
N ARG A 62 -9.39 -0.23 31.30
CA ARG A 62 -9.27 -1.69 31.10
C ARG A 62 -8.26 -2.03 30.00
N PHE A 63 -8.28 -1.29 28.89
CA PHE A 63 -7.30 -1.44 27.82
C PHE A 63 -5.88 -1.13 28.30
N GLU A 64 -5.69 -0.02 29.02
CA GLU A 64 -4.39 0.38 29.56
C GLU A 64 -3.85 -0.60 30.59
N ALA A 65 -4.70 -1.15 31.45
CA ALA A 65 -4.32 -2.22 32.38
C ALA A 65 -3.86 -3.48 31.63
N ALA A 66 -4.57 -3.88 30.59
CA ALA A 66 -4.20 -5.01 29.74
C ALA A 66 -2.91 -4.77 28.92
N VAL A 67 -2.61 -3.52 28.58
CA VAL A 67 -1.30 -3.16 27.99
C VAL A 67 -0.20 -3.26 29.04
N LYS A 68 -0.44 -2.78 30.26
CA LYS A 68 0.53 -2.81 31.37
C LYS A 68 0.88 -4.23 31.82
N ASP A 69 -0.09 -5.14 31.81
CA ASP A 69 0.10 -6.55 32.19
C ASP A 69 0.54 -7.47 31.04
N GLY A 70 0.65 -6.94 29.82
CA GLY A 70 1.16 -7.64 28.64
C GLY A 70 0.14 -8.49 27.88
N ARG A 71 -1.14 -8.52 28.28
CA ARG A 71 -2.20 -9.17 27.49
C ARG A 71 -2.49 -8.47 26.17
N LEU A 72 -2.25 -7.16 26.11
CA LEU A 72 -2.35 -6.33 24.90
C LEU A 72 -1.05 -5.57 24.64
N GLN A 73 -0.89 -5.13 23.40
CA GLN A 73 0.12 -4.14 23.01
C GLN A 73 -0.57 -2.81 22.73
N ARG A 74 0.12 -1.69 22.99
CA ARG A 74 -0.42 -0.34 22.73
C ARG A 74 -0.97 -0.17 21.31
N ASN A 75 -0.33 -0.81 20.33
CA ASN A 75 -0.69 -0.73 18.92
C ASN A 75 -1.76 -1.73 18.47
N ASP A 76 -2.33 -2.52 19.38
CA ASP A 76 -3.43 -3.44 19.05
C ASP A 76 -4.75 -2.71 18.78
N CYS A 77 -4.95 -1.56 19.42
CA CYS A 77 -6.03 -0.62 19.15
C CYS A 77 -5.53 0.80 19.37
N ARG A 78 -5.43 1.58 18.30
CA ARG A 78 -5.06 2.99 18.38
C ARG A 78 -6.29 3.84 18.70
N GLY A 79 -6.11 4.82 19.58
CA GLY A 79 -7.16 5.74 19.99
C GLY A 79 -8.13 5.13 21.00
N SER A 80 -9.37 5.62 20.99
CA SER A 80 -10.42 5.23 21.94
C SER A 80 -10.96 3.83 21.65
N LEU A 81 -10.97 2.96 22.65
CA LEU A 81 -11.58 1.63 22.54
C LEU A 81 -13.09 1.74 22.25
N LEU A 82 -13.80 2.69 22.86
CA LEU A 82 -15.23 2.88 22.60
C LEU A 82 -15.48 3.32 21.15
N HIS A 83 -14.67 4.24 20.62
CA HIS A 83 -14.79 4.66 19.22
C HIS A 83 -14.54 3.50 18.25
N TYR A 84 -13.56 2.64 18.55
CA TYR A 84 -13.32 1.41 17.79
C TYR A 84 -14.57 0.52 17.76
N LEU A 85 -15.21 0.27 18.91
CA LEU A 85 -16.43 -0.53 18.99
C LEU A 85 -17.61 0.12 18.24
N GLN A 86 -17.80 1.43 18.41
CA GLN A 86 -18.84 2.21 17.71
C GLN A 86 -18.65 2.22 16.19
N SER A 87 -17.40 2.13 15.73
CA SER A 87 -17.04 1.96 14.31
C SER A 87 -17.23 0.52 13.82
N GLY A 88 -18.04 -0.28 14.50
CA GLY A 88 -18.31 -1.68 14.17
C GLY A 88 -17.15 -2.63 14.44
N GLY A 89 -16.18 -2.21 15.26
CA GLY A 89 -14.95 -2.95 15.53
C GLY A 89 -14.05 -3.11 14.30
N ASN A 90 -14.10 -2.12 13.40
CA ASN A 90 -13.22 -2.07 12.24
C ASN A 90 -11.77 -1.80 12.68
N THR A 91 -10.81 -2.25 11.88
CA THR A 91 -9.39 -2.32 12.26
C THR A 91 -8.83 -1.03 12.85
N ALA A 92 -8.17 -1.14 14.01
CA ALA A 92 -7.49 -0.03 14.67
C ALA A 92 -6.00 -0.28 14.96
N ASN A 93 -5.44 -1.39 14.46
CA ASN A 93 -4.08 -1.80 14.84
C ASN A 93 -2.99 -1.25 13.90
N TYR A 94 -1.79 -1.08 14.45
CA TYR A 94 -0.55 -0.93 13.69
C TYR A 94 0.38 -2.11 13.93
N VAL A 95 0.87 -2.67 12.82
CA VAL A 95 1.95 -3.66 12.83
C VAL A 95 3.26 -2.91 12.58
N GLU A 96 3.95 -2.57 13.67
CA GLU A 96 5.19 -1.79 13.60
C GLU A 96 6.28 -2.48 12.78
N GLY A 97 7.03 -1.72 11.99
CA GLY A 97 8.11 -2.26 11.15
C GLY A 97 7.65 -3.37 10.20
N ALA A 98 6.38 -3.34 9.78
CA ALA A 98 5.84 -4.30 8.82
C ALA A 98 6.68 -4.35 7.54
N ASP A 99 6.92 -5.56 7.05
CA ASP A 99 7.78 -5.81 5.90
C ASP A 99 7.28 -7.04 5.14
N ASN A 100 7.27 -6.93 3.82
CA ASN A 100 6.98 -8.04 2.92
C ASN A 100 8.02 -8.17 1.79
N SER A 101 9.24 -7.66 2.01
CA SER A 101 10.31 -7.68 1.01
C SER A 101 11.05 -9.01 0.92
N THR A 102 10.92 -9.88 1.93
CA THR A 102 11.37 -11.28 1.89
C THR A 102 10.26 -12.20 2.41
N ALA A 103 10.36 -13.51 2.13
CA ALA A 103 9.39 -14.50 2.61
C ALA A 103 9.35 -14.56 4.15
N ASP A 104 10.52 -14.53 4.80
CA ASP A 104 10.63 -14.56 6.26
C ASP A 104 10.04 -13.30 6.90
N ALA A 105 10.39 -12.12 6.36
CA ALA A 105 9.85 -10.85 6.81
C ALA A 105 8.32 -10.79 6.67
N ARG A 106 7.79 -11.28 5.53
CA ARG A 106 6.35 -11.37 5.28
C ARG A 106 5.68 -12.31 6.28
N THR A 107 6.28 -13.47 6.55
CA THR A 107 5.78 -14.44 7.52
C THR A 107 5.70 -13.84 8.91
N GLU A 108 6.80 -13.25 9.40
CA GLU A 108 6.86 -12.63 10.71
C GLU A 108 5.85 -11.48 10.85
N THR A 109 5.78 -10.61 9.84
CA THR A 109 4.80 -9.52 9.80
C THR A 109 3.36 -10.05 9.90
N ASN A 110 3.06 -11.12 9.15
CA ASN A 110 1.75 -11.76 9.15
C ASN A 110 1.38 -12.44 10.46
N LEU A 111 2.35 -13.04 11.15
CA LEU A 111 2.15 -13.63 12.48
C LEU A 111 1.84 -12.54 13.51
N ARG A 112 2.59 -11.44 13.52
CA ARG A 112 2.35 -10.31 14.44
C ARG A 112 0.98 -9.67 14.22
N GLY A 113 0.57 -9.48 12.97
CA GLY A 113 -0.76 -8.95 12.63
C GLY A 113 -1.90 -9.82 13.16
N ARG A 114 -1.81 -11.15 12.94
CA ARG A 114 -2.78 -12.13 13.46
C ARG A 114 -2.80 -12.15 14.98
N ALA A 115 -1.63 -12.12 15.61
CA ALA A 115 -1.52 -12.10 17.06
C ALA A 115 -2.22 -10.86 17.66
N ALA A 116 -2.05 -9.68 17.06
CA ALA A 116 -2.74 -8.45 17.48
C ALA A 116 -4.28 -8.60 17.42
N ALA A 117 -4.82 -9.12 16.32
CA ALA A 117 -6.26 -9.35 16.17
C ALA A 117 -6.79 -10.35 17.21
N LEU A 118 -6.06 -11.44 17.46
CA LEU A 118 -6.45 -12.46 18.44
C LEU A 118 -6.37 -11.96 19.88
N ARG A 119 -5.37 -11.13 20.24
CA ARG A 119 -5.31 -10.49 21.55
C ARG A 119 -6.51 -9.57 21.77
N MET A 120 -6.84 -8.72 20.80
CA MET A 120 -8.04 -7.88 20.86
C MET A 120 -9.32 -8.69 21.00
N PHE A 121 -9.49 -9.74 20.21
CA PHE A 121 -10.68 -10.59 20.27
C PHE A 121 -10.89 -11.22 21.64
N ARG A 122 -9.81 -11.77 22.24
CA ARG A 122 -9.86 -12.37 23.58
C ARG A 122 -10.13 -11.30 24.65
N PHE A 123 -9.40 -10.19 24.60
CA PHE A 123 -9.55 -9.09 25.55
C PHE A 123 -10.98 -8.54 25.57
N LEU A 124 -11.58 -8.30 24.40
CA LEU A 124 -12.95 -7.78 24.31
C LEU A 124 -13.97 -8.78 24.88
N LYS A 125 -13.78 -10.07 24.65
CA LYS A 125 -14.66 -11.13 25.15
C LYS A 125 -14.66 -11.21 26.69
N ASP A 126 -13.57 -10.80 27.33
CA ASP A 126 -13.44 -10.79 28.79
C ASP A 126 -14.05 -9.54 29.45
N ILE A 127 -14.51 -8.55 28.67
CA ILE A 127 -15.17 -7.35 29.20
C ILE A 127 -16.65 -7.68 29.45
N PRO A 128 -17.19 -7.44 30.66
CA PRO A 128 -18.60 -7.61 30.94
C PRO A 128 -19.49 -6.84 29.96
N GLY A 129 -20.45 -7.53 29.35
CA GLY A 129 -21.34 -7.00 28.31
C GLY A 129 -20.82 -7.14 26.87
N LEU A 130 -19.57 -7.59 26.66
CA LEU A 130 -18.97 -7.85 25.35
C LEU A 130 -18.68 -9.35 25.10
N GLU A 131 -19.25 -10.26 25.89
CA GLU A 131 -19.01 -11.71 25.81
C GLU A 131 -19.44 -12.30 24.46
N LYS A 132 -20.34 -11.61 23.76
CA LYS A 132 -20.91 -11.99 22.46
C LYS A 132 -20.18 -11.39 21.26
N VAL A 133 -18.99 -10.80 21.45
CA VAL A 133 -18.18 -10.31 20.33
C VAL A 133 -17.91 -11.41 19.31
N ARG A 134 -17.89 -11.07 18.02
CA ARG A 134 -17.63 -12.03 16.94
C ARG A 134 -16.55 -11.50 16.00
N LEU A 135 -15.54 -12.32 15.73
CA LEU A 135 -14.62 -12.08 14.62
C LEU A 135 -15.38 -12.35 13.31
N GLU A 136 -15.78 -11.29 12.61
CA GLU A 136 -16.57 -11.36 11.38
C GLU A 136 -15.68 -11.60 10.16
N SER A 137 -14.50 -10.98 10.13
CA SER A 137 -13.57 -11.10 9.01
C SER A 137 -12.13 -10.79 9.42
N LEU A 138 -11.18 -11.32 8.64
CA LEU A 138 -9.74 -11.07 8.73
C LEU A 138 -9.11 -11.12 7.34
N SER A 139 -8.16 -10.25 7.07
CA SER A 139 -7.40 -10.23 5.82
C SER A 139 -6.43 -11.40 5.77
N PRO A 140 -6.13 -11.92 4.57
CA PRO A 140 -5.13 -12.97 4.43
C PRO A 140 -3.74 -12.49 4.87
N GLU A 141 -3.47 -11.18 4.76
CA GLU A 141 -2.15 -10.61 5.03
C GLU A 141 -2.23 -9.23 5.67
N VAL A 142 -1.13 -8.82 6.29
CA VAL A 142 -0.89 -7.44 6.71
C VAL A 142 -0.69 -6.58 5.47
N GLY A 143 -1.46 -5.49 5.36
CA GLY A 143 -1.23 -4.44 4.39
C GLY A 143 0.05 -3.68 4.73
N VAL A 144 1.15 -4.06 4.08
CA VAL A 144 2.43 -3.37 4.20
C VAL A 144 2.42 -2.12 3.32
N ARG A 145 2.61 -0.95 3.93
CA ARG A 145 2.55 0.34 3.25
C ARG A 145 3.81 0.66 2.46
N GLU A 146 4.98 0.32 2.99
CA GLU A 146 6.24 0.80 2.43
C GLU A 146 7.33 -0.26 2.56
N THR A 147 8.06 -0.50 1.47
CA THR A 147 9.28 -1.31 1.46
C THR A 147 10.30 -0.71 0.48
N TYR A 148 10.16 -1.04 -0.80
CA TYR A 148 11.07 -0.63 -1.87
C TYR A 148 10.30 0.08 -2.98
N ARG A 149 10.97 1.09 -3.53
CA ARG A 149 10.67 1.71 -4.82
C ARG A 149 11.81 1.39 -5.78
N VAL A 150 11.58 1.46 -7.08
CA VAL A 150 12.64 1.29 -8.08
C VAL A 150 13.05 2.67 -8.59
N ARG A 151 14.35 2.91 -8.79
CA ARG A 151 14.80 4.14 -9.45
C ARG A 151 14.42 4.08 -10.93
N GLY A 152 13.47 4.92 -11.31
CA GLY A 152 13.03 5.07 -12.70
C GLY A 152 13.83 6.11 -13.49
N GLU A 153 13.52 6.23 -14.77
CA GLU A 153 13.99 7.32 -15.64
C GLU A 153 13.55 8.71 -15.12
N TYR A 154 12.43 8.75 -14.40
CA TYR A 154 12.00 9.90 -13.61
C TYR A 154 11.63 9.49 -12.19
N LEU A 155 11.93 10.36 -11.22
CA LEU A 155 11.54 10.19 -9.84
C LEU A 155 10.51 11.27 -9.50
N ILE A 156 9.27 10.86 -9.26
CA ILE A 156 8.19 11.78 -8.88
C ILE A 156 8.47 12.32 -7.49
N THR A 157 8.62 13.64 -7.37
CA THR A 157 8.83 14.30 -6.08
C THR A 157 7.51 14.64 -5.40
N HIS A 158 7.58 14.95 -4.10
CA HIS A 158 6.49 15.49 -3.33
C HIS A 158 5.93 16.75 -3.99
N GLU A 159 6.79 17.66 -4.45
CA GLU A 159 6.41 18.89 -5.14
C GLU A 159 5.67 18.60 -6.46
N ASP A 160 6.17 17.67 -7.27
CA ASP A 160 5.48 17.23 -8.49
C ASP A 160 4.07 16.72 -8.18
N TYR A 161 3.92 15.91 -7.12
CA TYR A 161 2.64 15.36 -6.71
C TYR A 161 1.69 16.46 -6.19
N THR A 162 2.16 17.31 -5.28
CA THR A 162 1.32 18.32 -4.63
C THR A 162 0.93 19.48 -5.54
N SER A 163 1.74 19.76 -6.57
CA SER A 163 1.41 20.76 -7.59
C SER A 163 0.45 20.22 -8.67
N GLY A 164 0.18 18.91 -8.69
CA GLY A 164 -0.61 18.29 -9.74
C GLY A 164 0.09 18.32 -11.10
N ARG A 165 1.43 18.20 -11.10
CA ARG A 165 2.23 18.29 -12.32
C ARG A 165 1.72 17.33 -13.38
N ARG A 166 1.66 17.83 -14.61
CA ARG A 166 1.37 17.06 -15.82
C ARG A 166 2.61 17.03 -16.71
N TRP A 167 2.90 15.85 -17.23
CA TRP A 167 3.96 15.63 -18.22
C TRP A 167 3.35 15.19 -19.54
N ASP A 168 4.06 15.42 -20.65
CA ASP A 168 3.64 14.98 -21.98
C ASP A 168 3.45 13.45 -22.05
N ASP A 169 4.17 12.71 -21.21
CA ASP A 169 4.09 11.25 -21.08
C ASP A 169 3.23 10.76 -19.91
N SER A 170 2.30 11.57 -19.40
CA SER A 170 1.37 11.17 -18.34
C SER A 170 0.44 10.04 -18.79
N VAL A 171 0.38 8.94 -18.02
CA VAL A 171 -0.38 7.73 -18.39
C VAL A 171 -1.60 7.49 -17.51
N CYS A 172 -1.64 8.05 -16.31
CA CYS A 172 -2.82 7.99 -15.45
C CYS A 172 -2.85 9.14 -14.44
N TYR A 173 -4.03 9.39 -13.89
CA TYR A 173 -4.21 10.22 -12.72
C TYR A 173 -3.89 9.46 -11.43
N ALA A 174 -3.50 10.20 -10.39
CA ALA A 174 -3.38 9.73 -9.02
C ALA A 174 -4.07 10.73 -8.11
N PHE A 175 -5.04 10.25 -7.33
CA PHE A 175 -5.80 11.09 -6.41
C PHE A 175 -5.89 10.43 -5.04
N TYR A 176 -5.06 10.92 -4.12
CA TYR A 176 -5.05 10.56 -2.71
C TYR A 176 -4.29 11.64 -1.91
N PRO A 177 -4.63 11.92 -0.64
CA PRO A 177 -3.81 12.79 0.19
C PRO A 177 -2.41 12.21 0.41
N ILE A 178 -1.45 13.07 0.75
CA ILE A 178 -0.19 12.59 1.33
C ILE A 178 -0.53 11.95 2.69
N ASP A 179 -0.30 10.64 2.81
CA ASP A 179 -0.80 9.78 3.88
C ASP A 179 0.36 8.98 4.48
N LEU A 180 1.33 9.72 5.03
CA LEU A 180 2.49 9.16 5.67
C LEU A 180 2.17 8.81 7.13
N HIS A 181 2.31 7.53 7.47
CA HIS A 181 2.14 7.04 8.82
C HIS A 181 3.46 7.02 9.58
N ASP A 182 3.64 7.88 10.58
CA ASP A 182 4.77 7.82 11.50
C ASP A 182 4.37 7.17 12.84
N LYS A 183 5.38 6.81 13.63
CA LYS A 183 5.20 6.11 14.91
C LYS A 183 4.74 7.02 16.05
N THR A 184 4.91 8.34 15.92
CA THR A 184 4.88 9.29 17.03
C THR A 184 3.65 10.19 16.99
N SER A 185 3.36 10.76 15.82
CA SER A 185 2.18 11.58 15.52
C SER A 185 1.03 10.75 14.92
N GLY A 186 1.33 9.56 14.39
CA GLY A 186 0.34 8.71 13.75
C GLY A 186 0.18 9.07 12.28
N VAL A 187 -0.98 9.58 11.87
CA VAL A 187 -1.21 9.95 10.47
C VAL A 187 -2.01 11.23 10.37
N HIS A 188 -1.52 12.13 9.52
CA HIS A 188 -2.14 13.42 9.24
C HIS A 188 -2.25 13.56 7.71
N PRO A 189 -3.38 13.12 7.11
CA PRO A 189 -3.57 13.22 5.67
C PRO A 189 -3.49 14.68 5.22
N ALA A 190 -2.53 14.99 4.35
CA ALA A 190 -2.44 16.31 3.72
C ALA A 190 -3.12 16.26 2.35
N HIS A 191 -4.33 16.80 2.29
CA HIS A 191 -5.12 16.85 1.07
C HIS A 191 -4.51 17.84 0.07
N LEU A 192 -4.61 17.49 -1.21
CA LEU A 192 -4.28 18.42 -2.30
C LEU A 192 -5.28 19.57 -2.32
N GLN A 193 -4.86 20.71 -2.86
CA GLN A 193 -5.76 21.84 -3.10
C GLN A 193 -6.88 21.42 -4.07
N GLU A 194 -8.05 22.05 -3.92
CA GLU A 194 -9.18 21.80 -4.80
C GLU A 194 -8.80 22.07 -6.28
N GLY A 195 -9.19 21.16 -7.17
CA GLY A 195 -8.83 21.22 -8.60
C GLY A 195 -7.45 20.67 -8.94
N VAL A 196 -6.61 20.35 -7.95
CA VAL A 196 -5.28 19.77 -8.18
C VAL A 196 -5.37 18.24 -8.24
N VAL A 197 -4.98 17.66 -9.37
CA VAL A 197 -4.94 16.21 -9.60
C VAL A 197 -3.56 15.82 -10.11
N ALA A 198 -2.85 14.99 -9.33
CA ALA A 198 -1.55 14.49 -9.72
C ALA A 198 -1.65 13.49 -10.88
N THR A 199 -0.56 13.35 -11.63
CA THR A 199 -0.44 12.35 -12.69
C THR A 199 0.79 11.47 -12.45
N VAL A 200 0.88 10.38 -13.20
CA VAL A 200 2.07 9.52 -13.23
C VAL A 200 2.60 9.50 -14.67
N PRO A 201 3.86 9.88 -14.91
CA PRO A 201 4.46 9.80 -16.24
C PRO A 201 4.98 8.38 -16.52
N LEU A 202 4.93 7.95 -17.78
CA LEU A 202 5.38 6.61 -18.21
C LEU A 202 6.82 6.33 -17.76
N ARG A 203 7.69 7.32 -17.87
CA ARG A 203 9.11 7.22 -17.46
C ARG A 203 9.31 6.96 -15.95
N ALA A 204 8.31 7.21 -15.08
CA ALA A 204 8.38 6.80 -13.67
C ALA A 204 8.12 5.29 -13.47
N LEU A 205 7.60 4.62 -14.50
CA LEU A 205 7.35 3.17 -14.56
C LEU A 205 8.50 2.40 -15.24
N ILE A 206 9.51 3.09 -15.78
CA ILE A 206 10.63 2.47 -16.48
C ILE A 206 11.86 2.59 -15.58
N PRO A 207 12.43 1.48 -15.06
CA PRO A 207 13.68 1.53 -14.31
C PRO A 207 14.80 2.16 -15.13
N LYS A 208 15.63 2.97 -14.50
CA LYS A 208 16.66 3.77 -15.17
C LYS A 208 17.61 2.87 -15.97
N GLY A 209 17.74 3.13 -17.28
CA GLY A 209 18.55 2.36 -18.21
C GLY A 209 17.90 1.06 -18.72
N SER A 210 16.65 0.78 -18.35
CA SER A 210 15.94 -0.42 -18.80
C SER A 210 15.55 -0.36 -20.27
N ARG A 211 15.65 -1.50 -20.97
CA ARG A 211 15.17 -1.65 -22.35
C ARG A 211 13.85 -2.41 -22.50
N ASN A 212 13.55 -3.30 -21.56
CA ASN A 212 12.43 -4.24 -21.70
C ASN A 212 11.78 -4.63 -20.36
N LEU A 213 12.03 -3.86 -19.31
CA LEU A 213 11.46 -4.04 -17.99
C LEU A 213 10.73 -2.76 -17.57
N LEU A 214 9.50 -2.88 -17.12
CA LEU A 214 8.74 -1.84 -16.42
C LEU A 214 8.45 -2.27 -14.97
N VAL A 215 8.07 -1.31 -14.14
CA VAL A 215 7.54 -1.51 -12.79
C VAL A 215 6.17 -0.84 -12.70
N ALA A 216 5.28 -1.39 -11.88
CA ALA A 216 3.98 -0.79 -11.62
C ALA A 216 3.52 -1.02 -10.18
N GLY A 217 2.55 -0.21 -9.73
CA GLY A 217 2.07 -0.24 -8.35
C GLY A 217 3.02 0.43 -7.36
N ARG A 218 2.99 -0.04 -6.10
CA ARG A 218 3.71 0.56 -4.97
C ARG A 218 5.20 0.83 -5.23
N CYS A 219 5.86 0.00 -6.04
CA CYS A 219 7.28 0.11 -6.32
C CYS A 219 7.66 1.09 -7.44
N LEU A 220 6.71 1.87 -7.97
CA LEU A 220 7.02 2.92 -8.95
C LEU A 220 8.02 3.95 -8.42
N SER A 221 8.65 4.69 -9.33
CA SER A 221 9.71 5.66 -9.00
C SER A 221 9.16 6.97 -8.46
N SER A 222 9.32 7.17 -7.15
CA SER A 222 8.94 8.41 -6.47
C SER A 222 9.82 8.65 -5.24
N ASP A 223 9.77 9.84 -4.66
CA ASP A 223 10.19 10.04 -3.27
C ASP A 223 9.19 9.40 -2.29
N ARG A 224 9.52 9.42 -1.00
CA ARG A 224 8.76 8.74 0.05
C ARG A 224 7.38 9.37 0.25
N LEU A 225 7.33 10.70 0.27
CA LEU A 225 6.11 11.44 0.56
C LEU A 225 5.11 11.28 -0.58
N ALA A 226 5.54 11.49 -1.83
CA ALA A 226 4.72 11.21 -3.01
C ALA A 226 4.28 9.74 -3.03
N ASN A 227 5.15 8.79 -2.68
CA ASN A 227 4.78 7.37 -2.64
C ASN A 227 3.63 7.09 -1.67
N SER A 228 3.54 7.81 -0.56
CA SER A 228 2.46 7.62 0.42
C SER A 228 1.07 7.77 -0.20
N ALA A 229 0.96 8.61 -1.23
CA ALA A 229 -0.26 8.82 -1.99
C ALA A 229 -0.33 7.98 -3.28
N LEU A 230 0.81 7.73 -3.93
CA LEU A 230 0.87 6.96 -5.19
C LEU A 230 0.71 5.44 -4.99
N ARG A 231 0.96 4.91 -3.79
CA ARG A 231 0.90 3.47 -3.50
C ARG A 231 -0.51 2.91 -3.29
N VAL A 232 -1.55 3.74 -3.34
CA VAL A 232 -2.93 3.30 -3.09
C VAL A 232 -3.46 2.46 -4.24
N GLN A 233 -4.49 1.65 -3.96
CA GLN A 233 -5.00 0.65 -4.89
C GLN A 233 -5.40 1.22 -6.26
N ALA A 234 -6.09 2.36 -6.28
CA ALA A 234 -6.52 3.00 -7.52
C ALA A 234 -5.34 3.32 -8.45
N THR A 235 -4.34 4.04 -7.93
CA THR A 235 -3.11 4.36 -8.68
C THR A 235 -2.33 3.11 -9.06
N CYS A 236 -2.30 2.08 -8.20
CA CYS A 236 -1.64 0.81 -8.52
C CYS A 236 -2.32 0.08 -9.69
N MET A 237 -3.65 0.05 -9.72
CA MET A 237 -4.40 -0.54 -10.84
C MET A 237 -4.17 0.24 -12.13
N ALA A 238 -4.22 1.57 -12.07
CA ALA A 238 -4.01 2.42 -13.24
C ALA A 238 -2.59 2.31 -13.81
N THR A 239 -1.56 2.34 -12.95
CA THR A 239 -0.17 2.14 -13.39
C THR A 239 0.08 0.72 -13.90
N GLY A 240 -0.59 -0.29 -13.34
CA GLY A 240 -0.56 -1.66 -13.85
C GLY A 240 -1.12 -1.77 -15.28
N GLN A 241 -2.27 -1.14 -15.53
CA GLN A 241 -2.89 -1.08 -16.86
C GLN A 241 -1.99 -0.33 -17.86
N ALA A 242 -1.46 0.84 -17.47
CA ALA A 242 -0.54 1.63 -18.27
C ALA A 242 0.74 0.87 -18.64
N ALA A 243 1.39 0.23 -17.66
CA ALA A 243 2.60 -0.54 -17.90
C ALA A 243 2.35 -1.77 -18.79
N GLY A 244 1.22 -2.45 -18.60
CA GLY A 244 0.81 -3.58 -19.45
C GLY A 244 0.57 -3.16 -20.91
N ALA A 245 -0.15 -2.05 -21.12
CA ALA A 245 -0.39 -1.49 -22.45
C ALA A 245 0.91 -1.04 -23.13
N ALA A 246 1.80 -0.34 -22.41
CA ALA A 246 3.10 0.07 -22.92
C ALA A 246 3.98 -1.14 -23.30
N ALA A 247 4.02 -2.18 -22.45
CA ALA A 247 4.72 -3.43 -22.74
C ALA A 247 4.16 -4.13 -23.98
N ALA A 248 2.84 -4.22 -24.13
CA ALA A 248 2.21 -4.84 -25.29
C ALA A 248 2.58 -4.12 -26.60
N LEU A 249 2.47 -2.79 -26.62
CA LEU A 249 2.83 -1.98 -27.79
C LEU A 249 4.33 -2.08 -28.11
N ALA A 250 5.20 -2.00 -27.09
CA ALA A 250 6.64 -2.15 -27.26
C ALA A 250 7.01 -3.52 -27.87
N ALA A 251 6.38 -4.60 -27.38
CA ALA A 251 6.59 -5.96 -27.87
C ALA A 251 6.13 -6.17 -29.32
N GLN A 252 5.04 -5.50 -29.73
CA GLN A 252 4.53 -5.53 -31.11
C GLN A 252 5.43 -4.74 -32.07
N ARG A 253 5.94 -3.60 -31.62
CA ARG A 253 6.79 -2.69 -32.43
C ARG A 253 8.26 -3.07 -32.46
N GLY A 254 8.72 -3.95 -31.55
CA GLY A 254 10.13 -4.28 -31.42
C GLY A 254 10.96 -3.15 -30.80
N GLU A 255 10.32 -2.30 -29.99
CA GLU A 255 10.91 -1.10 -29.39
C GLU A 255 11.03 -1.24 -27.85
N THR A 256 11.72 -0.30 -27.19
CA THR A 256 11.66 -0.18 -25.71
C THR A 256 10.36 0.54 -25.30
N PRO A 257 9.78 0.25 -24.11
CA PRO A 257 8.59 0.95 -23.63
C PRO A 257 8.70 2.49 -23.67
N GLY A 258 9.89 3.04 -23.41
CA GLY A 258 10.12 4.49 -23.48
C GLY A 258 10.09 5.10 -24.89
N GLN A 259 10.06 4.27 -25.93
CA GLN A 259 9.93 4.70 -27.34
C GLN A 259 8.51 4.55 -27.88
N VAL A 260 7.59 3.94 -27.14
CA VAL A 260 6.19 3.81 -27.55
C VAL A 260 5.57 5.21 -27.68
N PRO A 261 4.99 5.57 -28.83
CA PRO A 261 4.34 6.87 -29.00
C PRO A 261 3.21 7.07 -27.99
N ILE A 262 3.28 8.15 -27.21
CA ILE A 262 2.34 8.38 -26.10
C ILE A 262 0.88 8.46 -26.57
N ALA A 263 0.63 9.04 -27.75
CA ALA A 263 -0.70 9.11 -28.34
C ALA A 263 -1.29 7.72 -28.60
N GLY A 264 -0.47 6.78 -29.10
CA GLY A 264 -0.87 5.39 -29.31
C GLY A 264 -1.14 4.65 -28.00
N LEU A 265 -0.33 4.91 -26.97
CA LEU A 265 -0.54 4.36 -25.64
C LEU A 265 -1.84 4.89 -25.01
N LYS A 266 -2.07 6.20 -25.02
CA LYS A 266 -3.32 6.82 -24.53
C LYS A 266 -4.53 6.29 -25.28
N ALA A 267 -4.46 6.15 -26.61
CA ALA A 267 -5.55 5.58 -27.41
C ALA A 267 -5.89 4.14 -27.00
N LEU A 268 -4.87 3.29 -26.79
CA LEU A 268 -5.08 1.92 -26.32
C LEU A 268 -5.68 1.89 -24.91
N LEU A 269 -5.19 2.74 -24.01
CA LEU A 269 -5.71 2.87 -22.65
C LEU A 269 -7.20 3.29 -22.66
N THR A 270 -7.56 4.31 -23.42
CA THR A 270 -8.95 4.76 -23.58
C THR A 270 -9.84 3.67 -24.18
N ALA A 271 -9.35 2.93 -25.20
CA ALA A 271 -10.09 1.81 -25.79
C ALA A 271 -10.40 0.69 -24.78
N HIS A 272 -9.59 0.57 -23.72
CA HIS A 272 -9.79 -0.35 -22.60
C HIS A 272 -10.38 0.33 -21.35
N GLY A 273 -11.05 1.48 -21.51
CA GLY A 273 -11.81 2.16 -20.46
C GLY A 273 -10.98 2.89 -19.41
N ALA A 274 -9.68 3.10 -19.65
CA ALA A 274 -8.86 3.91 -18.75
C ALA A 274 -9.21 5.40 -18.88
N ILE A 275 -9.18 6.11 -17.76
CA ILE A 275 -9.21 7.57 -17.73
C ILE A 275 -7.77 8.07 -17.86
N VAL A 276 -7.43 8.62 -19.02
CA VAL A 276 -6.09 9.13 -19.33
C VAL A 276 -6.02 10.65 -19.14
N PRO A 277 -4.90 11.19 -18.66
CA PRO A 277 -4.69 12.63 -18.65
C PRO A 277 -4.67 13.20 -20.06
N ASP A 278 -5.22 14.41 -20.24
CA ASP A 278 -5.13 15.18 -21.49
C ASP A 278 -3.68 15.32 -21.97
#